data_AF-A0A2P6W6N9-F1
#
_entry.id   AF-A0A2P6W6N9-F1
#
_cell.length_a   1.000
_cell.length_b   1.000
_cell.length_c   1.000
_cell.angle_alpha   90.00
_cell.angle_beta   90.00
_cell.angle_gamma   90.00
#
_symmetry.space_group_name_H-M   'P 1'
#
loop_
_entity.id
_entity.type
_entity.pdbx_description
1 polymer ?
#
loop_
_entity_poly.entity_id
_entity_poly.type
_entity_poly.pdbx_seq_one_letter_code
_entity_poly.pdbx_strand_id
1 'polypeptide(L)'
;MGTKPGRGLPVKQFQPRKNTSLMIGRESSGLTNEELNLCDAVVHIEVPGYSSLNQSHATAIMLHELTQGKSKALGKEQKKALKDFIGDGKIMELIMRGSPTDKEFDRLIGEIKNLEN
;
A
#
# COMPACT_ATOMS: atom_id res chain seq x y z
N MET A 1 2.16 -1.49 7.47
CA MET A 1 2.98 -2.24 6.49
C MET A 1 4.10 -2.96 7.22
N GLY A 2 4.43 -4.19 6.82
CA GLY A 2 5.55 -4.97 7.34
C GLY A 2 6.65 -5.15 6.31
N THR A 3 7.86 -5.46 6.76
CA THR A 3 9.02 -5.66 5.87
C THR A 3 9.47 -7.11 5.84
N LYS A 4 9.72 -7.65 4.63
CA LYS A 4 10.35 -8.96 4.47
C LYS A 4 11.14 -9.02 3.15
N PRO A 5 12.46 -9.23 3.16
CA PRO A 5 13.25 -9.39 1.94
C PRO A 5 12.66 -10.44 1.00
N GLY A 6 12.59 -10.11 -0.29
CA GLY A 6 12.10 -11.01 -1.34
C GLY A 6 10.60 -11.34 -1.29
N ARG A 7 9.79 -10.68 -0.46
CA ARG A 7 8.34 -10.92 -0.39
C ARG A 7 7.56 -9.62 -0.45
N GLY A 8 6.41 -9.66 -1.12
CA GLY A 8 5.51 -8.52 -1.24
C GLY A 8 6.00 -7.51 -2.28
N LEU A 9 5.54 -6.27 -2.19
CA LEU A 9 5.80 -5.23 -3.19
C LEU A 9 7.19 -4.62 -3.01
N PRO A 10 7.91 -4.27 -4.10
CA PRO A 10 9.08 -3.40 -4.00
C PRO A 10 8.68 -2.04 -3.41
N VAL A 11 9.49 -1.50 -2.50
CA VAL A 11 9.19 -0.22 -1.82
C VAL A 11 9.00 0.95 -2.81
N LYS A 12 9.73 0.94 -3.93
CA LYS A 12 9.58 1.93 -5.01
C LYS A 12 8.21 1.93 -5.67
N GLN A 13 7.48 0.82 -5.59
CA GLN A 13 6.13 0.65 -6.12
C GLN A 13 5.07 0.77 -5.03
N PHE A 14 5.49 0.91 -3.77
CA PHE A 14 4.57 1.03 -2.65
C PHE A 14 4.20 2.50 -2.42
N GLN A 15 2.90 2.79 -2.49
CA GLN A 15 2.39 4.12 -2.17
C GLN A 15 1.88 4.13 -0.71
N PRO A 16 2.53 4.86 0.21
CA PRO A 16 2.01 4.97 1.57
C PRO A 16 0.69 5.71 1.61
N ARG A 17 -0.21 5.21 2.45
CA ARG A 17 -1.47 5.87 2.82
C ARG A 17 -1.21 6.88 3.94
N LYS A 18 -2.16 7.79 4.16
CA LYS A 18 -2.13 8.65 5.35
C LYS A 18 -2.12 7.77 6.61
N ASN A 19 -1.28 8.10 7.58
CA ASN A 19 -1.07 7.33 8.82
C ASN A 19 -0.56 5.89 8.60
N THR A 20 0.27 5.66 7.58
CA THR A 20 0.94 4.36 7.42
C THR A 20 1.95 4.13 8.55
N SER A 21 1.80 3.03 9.29
CA SER A 21 2.82 2.53 10.23
C SER A 21 3.76 1.54 9.53
N LEU A 22 5.06 1.67 9.77
CA LEU A 22 6.10 0.77 9.28
C LEU A 22 6.55 -0.17 10.41
N MET A 23 6.40 -1.47 10.20
CA MET A 23 6.86 -2.51 11.12
C MET A 23 8.18 -3.09 10.61
N ILE A 24 9.23 -2.96 11.41
CA ILE A 24 10.56 -3.51 11.13
C ILE A 24 10.78 -4.74 12.00
N GLY A 25 11.24 -5.83 11.39
CA GLY A 25 11.55 -7.08 12.09
C GLY A 25 12.84 -7.01 12.91
N ARG A 26 13.01 -8.00 13.79
CA ARG A 26 14.23 -8.17 14.60
C ARG A 26 15.43 -8.48 13.71
N GLU A 27 16.62 -8.02 14.09
CA GLU A 27 17.85 -8.23 13.30
C GLU A 27 18.17 -9.71 13.00
N SER A 28 17.94 -10.60 13.98
CA SER A 28 18.25 -12.03 13.85
C SER A 28 17.18 -12.85 13.12
N SER A 29 15.92 -12.44 13.16
CA SER A 29 14.77 -13.28 12.79
C SER A 29 13.75 -12.61 11.87
N GLY A 30 13.85 -11.31 11.66
CA GLY A 30 12.86 -10.52 10.94
C GLY A 30 11.49 -10.57 11.61
N LEU A 31 10.44 -10.32 10.81
CA LEU A 31 9.05 -10.51 11.22
C LEU A 31 8.61 -11.96 11.00
N THR A 32 7.85 -12.50 11.96
CA THR A 32 7.20 -13.80 11.83
C THR A 32 6.08 -13.75 10.80
N ASN A 33 5.63 -14.91 10.32
CA ASN A 33 4.47 -14.95 9.43
C ASN A 33 3.19 -14.44 10.12
N GLU A 34 3.05 -14.65 11.42
CA GLU A 34 1.92 -14.13 12.21
C GLU A 34 1.95 -12.61 12.27
N GLU A 35 3.09 -11.99 12.55
CA GLU A 35 3.26 -10.52 12.53
C GLU A 35 3.01 -9.94 11.13
N LEU A 36 3.45 -10.63 10.07
CA LEU A 36 3.21 -10.22 8.70
C LEU A 36 1.73 -10.28 8.32
N ASN A 37 0.97 -11.26 8.86
CA ASN A 37 -0.46 -11.38 8.61
C ASN A 37 -1.28 -10.25 9.27
N LEU A 38 -0.72 -9.55 10.26
CA LEU A 38 -1.32 -8.35 10.84
C LEU A 38 -1.13 -7.10 9.96
N CYS A 39 -0.25 -7.15 8.97
CA CYS A 39 0.07 -6.00 8.14
C CYS A 39 -0.87 -5.93 6.92
N ASP A 40 -1.40 -4.74 6.63
CA ASP A 40 -2.20 -4.49 5.41
C ASP A 40 -1.39 -4.69 4.11
N ALA A 41 -0.07 -4.62 4.20
CA ALA A 41 0.85 -4.81 3.08
C ALA A 41 2.21 -5.31 3.58
N VAL A 42 2.84 -6.15 2.76
CA VAL A 42 4.23 -6.58 2.93
C VAL A 42 5.06 -5.94 1.82
N VAL A 43 6.19 -5.35 2.19
CA VAL A 43 7.02 -4.53 1.30
C VAL A 43 8.49 -4.91 1.48
N HIS A 44 9.28 -4.79 0.42
CA HIS A 44 10.72 -5.11 0.45
C HIS A 44 11.56 -4.11 -0.34
N ILE A 45 12.86 -4.07 -0.01
CA ILE A 45 13.87 -3.35 -0.78
C ILE A 45 14.50 -4.36 -1.75
N GLU A 46 14.58 -4.00 -3.03
CA GLU A 46 15.30 -4.80 -4.01
C GLU A 46 16.80 -4.59 -3.84
N VAL A 47 17.53 -5.67 -3.53
CA VAL A 47 18.98 -5.65 -3.32
C VAL A 47 19.61 -6.86 -4.00
N PRO A 48 20.36 -6.69 -5.11
CA PRO A 48 20.99 -7.81 -5.78
C PRO A 48 22.18 -8.32 -4.95
N GLY A 49 22.31 -9.65 -4.86
CA GLY A 49 23.49 -10.31 -4.28
C GLY A 49 23.54 -10.40 -2.75
N TYR A 50 22.53 -9.90 -2.04
CA TYR A 50 22.44 -9.99 -0.58
C TYR A 50 21.08 -10.54 -0.14
N SER A 51 21.05 -11.37 0.90
CA SER A 51 19.81 -11.93 1.46
C SER A 51 19.02 -10.90 2.28
N SER A 52 19.70 -9.94 2.89
CA SER A 52 19.10 -8.87 3.70
C SER A 52 20.06 -7.70 3.89
N LEU A 53 19.51 -6.51 4.13
CA LEU A 53 20.27 -5.35 4.60
C LEU A 53 20.33 -5.30 6.12
N ASN A 54 21.34 -4.61 6.65
CA ASN A 54 21.32 -4.18 8.04
C ASN A 54 20.03 -3.38 8.35
N GLN A 55 19.48 -3.59 9.54
CA GLN A 55 18.18 -3.05 9.93
C GLN A 55 18.12 -1.52 9.85
N SER A 56 19.20 -0.81 10.24
CA SER A 56 19.27 0.64 10.18
C SER A 56 19.30 1.16 8.74
N HIS A 57 20.07 0.52 7.86
CA HIS A 57 20.10 0.86 6.43
C HIS A 57 18.76 0.60 5.76
N ALA A 58 18.14 -0.55 6.03
CA ALA A 58 16.81 -0.86 5.52
C ALA A 58 15.79 0.20 5.98
N THR A 59 15.80 0.56 7.26
CA THR A 59 14.89 1.57 7.81
C THR A 59 15.08 2.94 7.14
N ALA A 60 16.33 3.39 6.97
CA ALA A 60 16.64 4.65 6.31
C ALA A 60 16.12 4.70 4.87
N ILE A 61 16.36 3.65 4.07
CA ILE A 61 15.87 3.54 2.70
C ILE A 61 14.34 3.54 2.66
N MET A 62 13.69 2.72 3.51
CA MET A 62 12.22 2.67 3.57
C MET A 62 11.63 4.05 3.88
N LEU A 63 12.13 4.74 4.91
CA LEU A 63 11.63 6.07 5.28
C LEU A 63 11.87 7.11 4.17
N HIS A 64 13.01 7.05 3.48
CA HIS A 64 13.30 7.94 2.36
C HIS A 64 12.31 7.74 1.20
N GLU A 65 12.06 6.49 0.80
CA GLU A 65 11.10 6.17 -0.26
C GLU A 65 9.67 6.58 0.13
N LEU A 66 9.27 6.31 1.38
CA LEU A 66 7.92 6.64 1.87
C LEU A 66 7.68 8.15 1.96
N THR A 67 8.71 8.97 2.20
CA THR A 67 8.59 10.44 2.25
C THR A 67 8.62 11.07 0.85
N GLN A 68 9.24 10.42 -0.14
CA GLN A 68 9.29 10.90 -1.52
C GLN A 68 8.08 10.51 -2.37
N GLY A 69 7.24 9.59 -1.89
CA GLY A 69 6.01 9.18 -2.57
C GLY A 69 5.05 10.36 -2.74
N LYS A 70 5.06 10.98 -3.93
CA LYS A 70 4.05 11.97 -4.34
C LYS A 70 2.69 11.31 -4.23
N SER A 71 1.87 11.75 -3.27
CA SER A 71 0.51 11.25 -3.09
C SER A 71 -0.27 11.57 -4.36
N LYS A 72 -0.52 10.58 -5.22
CA LYS A 72 -1.56 10.66 -6.26
C LYS A 72 -2.91 10.45 -5.58
N ALA A 73 -3.25 11.37 -4.69
CA ALA A 73 -4.55 11.34 -4.04
C ALA A 73 -5.61 11.58 -5.11
N LEU A 74 -6.66 10.75 -5.10
CA LEU A 74 -7.84 10.93 -5.94
C LEU A 74 -8.31 12.39 -5.93
N GLY A 75 -8.53 12.92 -7.13
CA GLY A 75 -9.13 14.23 -7.31
C GLY A 75 -10.53 14.33 -6.66
N LYS A 76 -10.98 15.56 -6.40
CA LYS A 76 -12.30 15.81 -5.80
C LYS A 76 -13.45 15.25 -6.64
N GLU A 77 -13.28 15.18 -7.96
CA GLU A 77 -14.32 14.69 -8.88
C GLU A 77 -14.50 13.18 -8.78
N GLN A 78 -13.42 12.40 -8.75
CA GLN A 78 -13.47 10.95 -8.58
C GLN A 78 -14.20 10.57 -7.28
N LYS A 79 -13.87 11.24 -6.16
CA LYS A 79 -14.55 11.00 -4.86
C LYS A 79 -16.05 11.26 -4.90
N LYS A 80 -16.50 12.22 -5.72
CA LYS A 80 -17.92 12.55 -5.88
C LYS A 80 -18.63 11.48 -6.71
N ALA A 81 -18.05 11.10 -7.85
CA ALA A 81 -18.62 10.08 -8.74
C ALA A 81 -18.85 8.72 -8.03
N LEU A 82 -17.96 8.34 -7.09
CA LEU A 82 -18.13 7.10 -6.33
C LEU A 82 -19.16 7.22 -5.20
N LYS A 83 -19.28 8.38 -4.54
CA LYS A 83 -20.36 8.61 -3.55
C LYS A 83 -21.74 8.54 -4.18
N ASP A 84 -21.86 9.05 -5.40
CA ASP A 84 -23.13 9.06 -6.13
C ASP A 84 -23.53 7.65 -6.61
N PHE A 85 -22.56 6.72 -6.70
CA PHE A 85 -22.74 5.37 -7.24
C PHE A 85 -22.82 4.28 -6.15
N ILE A 86 -21.92 4.34 -5.16
CA ILE A 86 -21.90 3.41 -4.02
C ILE A 86 -22.61 4.09 -2.86
N GLY A 87 -23.93 3.89 -2.77
CA GLY A 87 -24.74 4.36 -1.63
C GLY A 87 -24.35 3.70 -0.30
N ASP A 88 -23.62 2.58 -0.33
CA ASP A 88 -23.14 1.89 0.85
C ASP A 88 -21.83 2.51 1.39
N GLY A 89 -21.96 3.23 2.51
CA GLY A 89 -20.84 3.87 3.20
C GLY A 89 -19.71 2.91 3.57
N LYS A 90 -19.97 1.62 3.78
CA LYS A 90 -18.93 0.63 4.13
C LYS A 90 -18.06 0.25 2.93
N ILE A 91 -18.67 0.01 1.77
CA ILE A 91 -17.91 -0.32 0.55
C ILE A 91 -17.07 0.90 0.13
N MET A 92 -17.65 2.09 0.21
CA MET A 92 -16.94 3.35 0.00
C MET A 92 -15.74 3.47 0.94
N GLU A 93 -15.91 3.18 2.23
CA GLU A 93 -14.83 3.20 3.20
C GLU A 93 -13.72 2.22 2.83
N LEU A 94 -14.04 0.99 2.43
CA LEU A 94 -13.04 -0.02 2.03
C LEU A 94 -12.26 0.40 0.79
N ILE A 95 -12.94 0.93 -0.24
CA ILE A 95 -12.30 1.43 -1.46
C ILE A 95 -11.39 2.62 -1.14
N MET A 96 -11.89 3.58 -0.35
CA MET A 96 -11.11 4.76 0.05
C MET A 96 -9.94 4.40 0.96
N ARG A 97 -10.11 3.41 1.85
CA ARG A 97 -9.01 2.81 2.63
C ARG A 97 -7.96 2.21 1.70
N GLY A 98 -8.34 1.71 0.54
CA GLY A 98 -7.44 1.27 -0.53
C GLY A 98 -6.42 2.34 -0.98
N SER A 99 -6.78 3.63 -0.85
CA SER A 99 -6.08 4.77 -1.47
C SER A 99 -5.71 4.52 -2.94
N PRO A 100 -6.68 4.08 -3.77
CA PRO A 100 -6.40 3.76 -5.17
C PRO A 100 -5.99 5.01 -5.94
N THR A 101 -5.17 4.81 -6.97
CA THR A 101 -4.85 5.82 -7.95
C THR A 101 -6.07 6.15 -8.83
N ASP A 102 -6.05 7.31 -9.51
CA ASP A 102 -7.12 7.69 -10.43
C ASP A 102 -7.42 6.59 -11.47
N LYS A 103 -6.37 5.94 -12.01
CA LYS A 103 -6.52 4.87 -13.00
C LYS A 103 -7.17 3.61 -12.43
N GLU A 104 -6.76 3.19 -11.23
CA GLU A 104 -7.36 2.03 -10.55
C GLU A 104 -8.81 2.31 -10.20
N PHE A 105 -9.12 3.55 -9.84
CA PHE A 105 -10.46 3.99 -9.52
C PHE A 105 -11.39 4.01 -10.73
N ASP A 106 -10.96 4.59 -11.84
CA ASP A 106 -11.73 4.61 -13.09
C ASP A 106 -12.04 3.19 -13.57
N ARG A 107 -11.06 2.28 -13.44
CA ARG A 107 -11.24 0.86 -13.75
C ARG A 107 -12.26 0.20 -12.84
N LEU A 108 -12.16 0.42 -11.52
CA LEU A 108 -13.10 -0.14 -10.54
C LEU A 108 -14.54 0.29 -10.84
N ILE A 109 -14.76 1.58 -11.11
CA ILE A 109 -16.08 2.10 -11.49
C ILE A 109 -16.57 1.45 -12.79
N GLY A 110 -15.70 1.30 -13.79
CA GLY A 110 -16.04 0.65 -15.05
C GLY A 110 -16.47 -0.82 -14.86
N GLU A 111 -15.77 -1.57 -14.02
CA GLU A 111 -16.11 -2.97 -13.73
C GLU A 111 -17.46 -3.09 -12.99
N ILE A 112 -17.74 -2.20 -12.02
CA ILE A 112 -19.03 -2.25 -11.31
C ILE A 112 -20.19 -1.88 -12.25
N LYS A 113 -20.01 -0.89 -13.14
CA LYS A 113 -21.02 -0.53 -14.15
C LYS A 113 -21.35 -1.70 -15.10
N ASN A 114 -20.37 -2.55 -15.41
CA ASN A 114 -20.60 -3.72 -16.25
C ASN A 114 -21.32 -4.87 -15.52
N LEU A 115 -21.38 -4.85 -14.19
CA LEU A 115 -22.11 -5.86 -13.40
C LEU A 115 -23.59 -5.50 -13.19
N GLU A 116 -23.97 -4.24 -13.35
CA GLU A 116 -25.36 -3.76 -13.25
C GLU A 116 -26.13 -3.79 -14.57
N ASN A 117 -25.46 -4.10 -15.69
CA ASN A 117 -26.07 -4.32 -17.02
C ASN A 117 -26.21 -5.82 -17.33
#